data_AF-A0A3B8L787-F1
#
_entry.id   AF-A0A3B8L787-F1
#
_cell.length_a   1.000
_cell.length_b   1.000
_cell.length_c   1.000
_cell.angle_alpha   90.00
_cell.angle_beta   90.00
_cell.angle_gamma   90.00
#
_symmetry.space_group_name_H-M   'P 1'
#
loop_
_entity.id
_entity.type
_entity.pdbx_description
1 polymer ?
#
loop_
_entity_poly.entity_id
_entity_poly.type
_entity_poly.pdbx_seq_one_letter_code
_entity_poly.pdbx_strand_id
1 'polypeptide(L)' 'RFHSALDYCPELLVNHGFLTRRKPSTAQWRDIKFGWDIAKDIGRLDIGQTVVVNDTAVIAVEAIEGTDQA' A
#
# COMPACT_ATOMS: atom_id res chain seq x y z
N ARG A 1 -21.34 11.43 -17.98
CA ARG A 1 -21.14 11.55 -16.52
C ARG A 1 -20.11 10.49 -16.15
N PHE A 2 -19.05 10.83 -15.42
CA PHE A 2 -18.08 9.83 -14.97
C PHE A 2 -18.67 9.09 -13.76
N HIS A 3 -18.54 7.77 -13.76
CA HIS A 3 -18.96 6.87 -12.70
C HIS A 3 -17.73 6.16 -12.14
N SER A 4 -17.74 5.83 -10.86
CA SER A 4 -16.64 5.05 -10.27
C SER A 4 -16.65 3.64 -10.87
N ALA A 5 -15.49 3.02 -11.03
CA ALA A 5 -15.43 1.59 -11.36
C ALA A 5 -16.16 0.74 -10.30
N LEU A 6 -16.18 1.22 -9.06
CA LEU A 6 -16.87 0.57 -7.93
C LEU A 6 -18.40 0.65 -8.02
N ASP A 7 -18.97 1.54 -8.86
CA ASP A 7 -20.41 1.58 -9.09
C ASP A 7 -20.89 0.34 -9.87
N TYR A 8 -19.99 -0.27 -10.65
CA TYR A 8 -20.26 -1.43 -11.49
C TYR A 8 -19.75 -2.74 -10.89
N CYS A 9 -18.60 -2.70 -10.22
CA CYS A 9 -17.94 -3.87 -9.63
C CYS A 9 -17.52 -3.60 -8.17
N PRO A 10 -18.47 -3.35 -7.26
CA PRO A 10 -18.16 -3.07 -5.85
C PRO A 10 -17.41 -4.21 -5.16
N GLU A 11 -17.59 -5.44 -5.63
CA GLU A 11 -16.93 -6.65 -5.13
C GLU A 11 -15.41 -6.69 -5.35
N LEU A 12 -14.88 -5.87 -6.26
CA LEU A 12 -13.44 -5.76 -6.49
C LEU A 12 -12.73 -4.93 -5.42
N LEU A 13 -13.47 -4.16 -4.61
CA LEU A 13 -12.89 -3.43 -3.50
C LEU A 13 -12.49 -4.40 -2.38
N VAL A 14 -11.24 -4.27 -1.93
CA VAL A 14 -10.75 -5.04 -0.79
C VAL A 14 -11.49 -4.61 0.48
N ASN A 15 -12.19 -5.56 1.10
CA ASN A 15 -12.87 -5.33 2.38
C ASN A 15 -11.86 -5.25 3.53
N HIS A 16 -12.21 -4.50 4.57
CA HIS A 16 -11.39 -4.44 5.78
C HIS A 16 -11.24 -5.81 6.44
N GLY A 17 -10.01 -6.21 6.73
CA GLY A 17 -9.68 -7.47 7.39
C GLY A 17 -8.39 -8.09 6.87
N PHE A 18 -8.16 -9.34 7.25
CA PHE A 18 -7.03 -10.13 6.72
C PHE A 18 -7.50 -10.99 5.54
N LEU A 19 -6.83 -10.88 4.40
CA LEU A 19 -7.15 -11.67 3.20
C LEU A 19 -6.64 -13.11 3.24
N THR A 20 -5.79 -13.44 4.22
CA THR A 20 -5.21 -14.77 4.38
C THR A 20 -5.43 -15.29 5.79
N ARG A 21 -5.18 -16.60 5.98
CA ARG A 21 -5.18 -17.22 7.33
C ARG A 21 -4.10 -16.65 8.25
N ARG A 22 -3.00 -16.12 7.69
CA ARG A 22 -1.87 -15.57 8.45
C ARG A 22 -2.14 -14.11 8.79
N LYS A 23 -1.97 -13.77 10.06
CA LYS A 23 -1.96 -12.37 10.53
C LYS A 23 -0.53 -11.83 10.56
N PRO A 24 -0.31 -10.52 10.42
CA PRO A 24 1.00 -9.93 10.62
C PRO A 24 1.50 -10.17 12.05
N SER A 25 2.78 -10.46 12.20
CA SER A 25 3.44 -10.49 13.51
C SER A 25 3.55 -9.09 14.10
N THR A 26 3.94 -8.97 15.37
CA THR A 26 4.20 -7.66 16.00
C THR A 26 5.26 -6.85 15.26
N ALA A 27 6.31 -7.51 14.73
CA ALA A 27 7.32 -6.84 13.92
C ALA A 27 6.74 -6.33 12.59
N GLN A 28 6.01 -7.18 11.87
CA GLN A 28 5.36 -6.79 10.62
C GLN A 28 4.34 -5.66 10.82
N TRP A 29 3.63 -5.64 11.96
CA TRP A 29 2.73 -4.54 12.29
C TRP A 29 3.45 -3.21 12.52
N ARG A 30 4.69 -3.22 13.02
CA ARG A 30 5.50 -2.00 13.10
C ARG A 30 5.85 -1.50 11.71
N ASP A 31 6.31 -2.40 10.84
CA ASP A 31 6.67 -2.06 9.46
C ASP A 31 5.46 -1.57 8.66
N ILE A 32 4.29 -2.20 8.80
CA ILE A 32 3.03 -1.77 8.17
C ILE A 32 2.68 -0.34 8.58
N LYS A 33 2.71 -0.03 9.88
CA LYS A 33 2.37 1.31 10.38
C LYS A 33 3.37 2.35 9.91
N PHE A 34 4.66 2.03 10.00
CA PHE A 34 5.74 2.90 9.54
C PHE A 34 5.63 3.19 8.03
N GLY A 35 5.45 2.16 7.20
CA GLY A 35 5.30 2.31 5.76
C GLY A 35 4.00 3.02 5.36
N TRP A 36 2.92 2.85 6.11
CA TRP A 36 1.63 3.46 5.79
C TRP A 36 1.68 4.99 5.78
N ASP A 37 2.37 5.59 6.75
CA ASP A 37 2.51 7.04 6.81
C ASP A 37 3.36 7.55 5.63
N ILE A 38 4.43 6.83 5.29
CA ILE A 38 5.31 7.16 4.16
C ILE A 38 4.58 7.04 2.82
N ALA A 39 3.83 5.94 2.61
CA ALA A 39 3.05 5.71 1.40
C ALA A 39 2.04 6.84 1.13
N LYS A 40 1.44 7.38 2.20
CA LYS A 40 0.54 8.54 2.10
C LYS A 40 1.28 9.81 1.72
N ASP A 41 2.46 10.04 2.28
CA ASP A 41 3.26 11.22 1.97
C ASP A 41 3.77 11.23 0.54
N ILE A 42 4.29 10.11 0.04
CA ILE A 42 4.76 9.99 -1.36
C ILE A 42 3.60 10.11 -2.35
N GLY A 43 2.42 9.53 -2.03
CA GLY A 43 1.23 9.63 -2.87
C GLY A 43 0.67 11.05 -2.89
N ARG A 44 0.74 11.77 -1.76
CA ARG A 44 0.36 13.19 -1.68
C ARG A 44 1.25 14.09 -2.54
N LEU A 45 2.52 13.70 -2.73
CA LEU A 45 3.50 14.43 -3.53
C LEU A 45 3.51 14.00 -5.01
N ASP A 46 2.64 13.07 -5.40
CA ASP A 46 2.59 12.50 -6.76
C ASP A 46 3.94 11.88 -7.19
N ILE A 47 4.68 11.32 -6.23
CA ILE A 47 5.95 10.63 -6.48
C ILE A 47 5.67 9.18 -6.89
N GLY A 48 4.78 8.52 -6.16
CA GLY A 48 4.39 7.13 -6.38
C GLY A 48 3.44 6.67 -5.29
N GLN A 49 3.08 5.39 -5.31
CA GLN A 49 1.98 4.84 -4.50
C GLN A 49 2.41 3.63 -3.65
N THR A 50 3.68 3.21 -3.74
CA THR A 50 4.19 2.00 -3.11
C THR A 50 5.47 2.25 -2.32
N VAL A 51 5.61 1.56 -1.19
CA VAL A 51 6.81 1.55 -0.34
C VAL A 51 7.12 0.13 0.11
N VAL A 52 8.40 -0.21 0.18
CA VAL A 52 8.90 -1.48 0.73
C VAL A 52 9.67 -1.19 2.02
N VAL A 53 9.24 -1.81 3.11
CA VAL A 53 9.83 -1.62 4.45
C VAL A 53 10.33 -2.96 4.99
N ASN A 54 11.50 -2.94 5.61
CA ASN A 54 12.02 -4.06 6.38
C ASN A 54 12.73 -3.54 7.64
N ASP A 55 12.35 -4.08 8.80
CA ASP A 55 12.90 -3.68 10.10
C ASP A 55 12.87 -2.17 10.32
N THR A 56 11.73 -1.55 9.97
CA THR A 56 11.48 -0.11 10.10
C THR A 56 12.47 0.76 9.30
N ALA A 57 13.08 0.21 8.25
CA ALA A 57 13.84 0.94 7.25
C ALA A 57 13.13 0.90 5.89
N VAL A 58 13.13 2.03 5.18
CA VAL A 58 12.66 2.10 3.78
C VAL A 58 13.73 1.47 2.90
N ILE A 59 13.35 0.41 2.18
CA ILE A 59 14.23 -0.29 1.25
C ILE A 59 14.01 0.25 -0.17
N ALA A 60 12.77 0.54 -0.53
CA ALA A 60 12.41 1.08 -1.82
C ALA A 60 11.13 1.92 -1.76
N VAL A 61 10.99 2.83 -2.72
CA VAL A 61 9.82 3.67 -2.98
C VAL A 61 9.60 3.62 -4.47
N GLU A 62 8.37 3.31 -4.89
CA GLU A 62 8.00 3.43 -6.31
C GLU A 62 8.06 4.90 -6.73
N ALA A 63 8.73 5.16 -7.85
CA ALA A 63 8.65 6.40 -8.58
C ALA A 63 8.23 6.13 -10.04
N ILE A 64 9.00 6.62 -11.01
CA ILE A 64 8.67 6.50 -12.43
C ILE A 64 8.88 5.08 -12.99
N GLU A 65 9.70 4.27 -12.31
CA GLU A 65 10.02 2.90 -12.72
C GLU A 65 8.85 1.90 -12.58
N GLY A 66 7.84 2.24 -11.77
CA GLY A 66 6.70 1.38 -11.47
C GLY A 66 6.99 0.29 -10.44
N THR A 67 5.92 -0.30 -9.88
CA THR A 67 5.99 -1.25 -8.76
C THR A 67 6.78 -2.53 -8.99
N ASP A 68 6.82 -3.05 -10.22
CA ASP A 68 7.50 -4.32 -10.52
C ASP A 68 9.04 -4.20 -10.49
N GLN A 69 9.57 -2.97 -10.50
CA GLN A 69 11.01 -2.68 -10.51
C GLN A 69 11.50 -2.02 -9.21
N ALA A 70 10.60 -1.77 -8.26
CA ALA A 70 10.88 -1.17 -6.96
C ALA A 70 11.35 -2.21 -5.92
#